data_AF-A0A957H798-F1
#
_entry.id   AF-A0A957H798-F1
#
_cell.length_a   1.000
_cell.length_b   1.000
_cell.length_c   1.000
_cell.angle_alpha   90.00
_cell.angle_beta   90.00
_cell.angle_gamma   90.00
#
_symmetry.space_group_name_H-M   'P 1'
#
loop_
_entity.id
_entity.type
_entity.pdbx_description
1 polymer ?
#
loop_
_entity_poly.entity_id
_entity_poly.type
_entity_poly.pdbx_seq_one_letter_code
_entity_poly.pdbx_strand_id
1 'polypeptide(L)'
;ESCRDLELADFYRWELESVRADQGRWADLNLDLFAGNYEGREVRLEGGRLHFYSPHFSGALKAVGPDTFALSDEIRLTFNAAGLTLNWRDLPRQQQLARTGP
;
A
#
# COMPACT_ATOMS: atom_id res chain seq x y z
N GLU A 1 33.13 11.52 0.25
CA GLU A 1 32.03 10.61 -0.16
C GLU A 1 31.42 10.05 1.13
N SER A 2 30.42 10.70 1.74
CA SER A 2 28.99 10.84 1.39
C SER A 2 28.20 10.03 2.43
N CYS A 3 27.84 10.65 3.56
CA CYS A 3 26.92 10.06 4.56
C CYS A 3 25.61 9.56 3.94
N ARG A 4 25.26 10.08 2.75
CA ARG A 4 24.08 9.75 1.97
C ARG A 4 24.03 8.29 1.49
N ASP A 5 25.18 7.67 1.25
CA ASP A 5 25.26 6.28 0.77
C ASP A 5 25.04 5.27 1.90
N LEU A 6 25.43 5.62 3.13
CA LEU A 6 25.19 4.80 4.32
C LEU A 6 23.72 4.80 4.73
N GLU A 7 23.06 5.96 4.67
CA GLU A 7 21.63 6.09 4.99
C GLU A 7 20.75 5.34 3.99
N LEU A 8 21.12 5.35 2.70
CA LEU A 8 20.39 4.62 1.67
C LEU A 8 20.55 3.10 1.82
N ALA A 9 21.76 2.63 2.13
CA ALA A 9 22.04 1.21 2.35
C ALA A 9 21.35 0.66 3.61
N ASP A 10 21.29 1.44 4.69
CA ASP A 10 20.57 1.07 5.90
C ASP A 10 19.04 1.14 5.71
N PHE A 11 18.55 2.08 4.90
CA PHE A 11 17.14 2.13 4.49
C PHE A 11 16.72 0.91 3.66
N TYR A 12 17.51 0.54 2.63
CA TYR A 12 17.24 -0.66 1.84
C TYR A 12 17.30 -1.95 2.67
N ARG A 13 18.19 -1.99 3.67
CA ARG A 13 18.29 -3.12 4.60
C ARG A 13 17.07 -3.21 5.52
N TRP A 14 16.64 -2.08 6.09
CA TRP A 14 15.41 -2.00 6.89
C TRP A 14 14.16 -2.36 6.05
N GLU A 15 14.09 -1.95 4.78
CA GLU A 15 13.01 -2.36 3.89
C GLU A 15 13.02 -3.87 3.62
N LEU A 16 14.18 -4.46 3.33
CA LEU A 16 14.33 -5.90 3.08
C LEU A 16 14.01 -6.75 4.31
N GLU A 17 14.46 -6.33 5.50
CA GLU A 17 14.17 -7.02 6.75
C GLU A 17 12.70 -6.84 7.17
N SER A 18 12.13 -5.67 6.94
CA SER A 18 10.69 -5.45 7.15
C SER A 18 9.86 -6.28 6.18
N VAL A 19 10.23 -6.37 4.90
CA VAL A 19 9.53 -7.22 3.91
C VAL A 19 9.62 -8.70 4.30
N ARG A 20 10.77 -9.16 4.82
CA ARG A 20 10.93 -10.55 5.30
C ARG A 20 10.16 -10.82 6.59
N ALA A 21 10.10 -9.87 7.52
CA ALA A 21 9.33 -9.99 8.76
C ALA A 21 7.81 -9.91 8.51
N ASP A 22 7.38 -9.19 7.47
CA ASP A 22 5.98 -8.93 7.15
C ASP A 22 5.32 -10.08 6.36
N GLN A 23 6.08 -10.84 5.57
CA GLN A 23 5.59 -12.03 4.85
C GLN A 23 5.00 -13.12 5.76
N GLY A 24 5.35 -13.15 7.05
CA GLY A 24 4.79 -14.10 8.03
C GLY A 24 3.66 -13.55 8.90
N ARG A 25 3.45 -12.23 8.96
CA ARG A 25 2.53 -11.61 9.93
C ARG A 25 1.10 -11.38 9.41
N TRP A 26 0.95 -11.37 8.09
CA TRP A 26 -0.34 -11.17 7.41
C TRP A 26 -0.64 -12.30 6.41
N ALA A 27 -0.02 -13.47 6.58
CA ALA A 27 -0.19 -14.62 5.69
C ALA A 27 -1.64 -15.16 5.66
N ASP A 28 -2.43 -14.90 6.71
CA ASP A 28 -3.85 -15.24 6.80
C ASP A 28 -4.79 -14.16 6.24
N LEU A 29 -4.25 -13.02 5.79
CA LEU A 29 -5.06 -11.95 5.22
C LEU A 29 -5.49 -12.36 3.81
N ASN A 30 -6.79 -12.53 3.59
CA ASN A 30 -7.31 -12.81 2.25
C ASN A 30 -7.22 -11.54 1.39
N LEU A 31 -6.08 -11.37 0.71
CA LEU A 31 -5.78 -10.18 -0.10
C LEU A 31 -6.81 -9.95 -1.21
N ASP A 32 -7.47 -11.01 -1.69
CA ASP A 32 -8.51 -10.93 -2.70
C ASP A 32 -9.68 -10.02 -2.29
N LEU A 33 -9.96 -9.90 -0.98
CA LEU A 33 -11.02 -9.03 -0.46
C LEU A 33 -10.82 -7.54 -0.79
N PHE A 34 -9.56 -7.12 -0.95
CA PHE A 34 -9.18 -5.73 -1.24
C PHE A 34 -9.02 -5.45 -2.74
N ALA A 35 -9.01 -6.49 -3.58
CA ALA A 35 -8.96 -6.31 -5.02
C ALA A 35 -10.31 -5.82 -5.58
N GLY A 36 -10.28 -4.89 -6.53
CA GLY A 36 -11.48 -4.36 -7.18
C GLY A 36 -11.35 -2.92 -7.65
N ASN A 37 -12.46 -2.38 -8.15
CA ASN A 37 -12.55 -1.02 -8.65
C ASN A 37 -13.09 -0.03 -7.58
N TYR A 38 -12.45 1.14 -7.50
CA TYR A 38 -12.67 2.20 -6.53
C TYR A 38 -12.72 3.57 -7.24
N GLU A 39 -13.90 3.98 -7.70
CA GLU A 39 -14.13 5.26 -8.39
C GLU A 39 -13.05 5.60 -9.45
N GLY A 40 -12.85 4.69 -10.40
CA GLY A 40 -11.88 4.84 -11.50
C GLY A 40 -10.42 4.55 -11.13
N ARG A 41 -10.19 3.94 -9.96
CA ARG A 41 -8.90 3.37 -9.54
C ARG A 41 -9.08 1.88 -9.33
N GLU A 42 -8.02 1.11 -9.51
CA GLU A 42 -8.11 -0.34 -9.47
C GLU A 42 -7.07 -0.92 -8.52
N VAL A 43 -7.48 -1.90 -7.72
CA VAL A 43 -6.56 -2.70 -6.91
C VAL A 43 -6.58 -4.12 -7.45
N ARG A 44 -5.42 -4.66 -7.82
CA ARG A 44 -5.27 -6.02 -8.36
C ARG A 44 -4.36 -6.85 -7.48
N LEU A 45 -4.61 -8.16 -7.42
CA LEU A 45 -3.71 -9.12 -6.79
C LEU A 45 -2.80 -9.73 -7.87
N GLU A 46 -1.51 -9.40 -7.86
CA GLU A 46 -0.52 -9.86 -8.83
C GLU A 46 0.66 -10.49 -8.09
N GLY A 47 1.00 -11.74 -8.41
CA GLY A 47 2.14 -12.43 -7.79
C GLY A 47 2.06 -12.52 -6.26
N GLY A 48 0.85 -12.58 -5.68
CA GLY A 48 0.62 -12.62 -4.24
C GLY A 48 0.78 -11.27 -3.53
N ARG A 49 0.78 -10.16 -4.27
CA ARG A 49 0.83 -8.79 -3.73
C ARG A 49 -0.29 -7.94 -4.32
N LEU A 50 -0.79 -7.01 -3.52
CA LEU A 50 -1.75 -6.03 -4.04
C LEU A 50 -1.03 -4.93 -4.80
N HIS A 51 -1.60 -4.50 -5.92
CA HIS A 51 -1.12 -3.42 -6.76
C HIS A 51 -2.24 -2.41 -6.93
N PHE A 52 -1.95 -1.14 -6.66
CA PHE A 52 -2.90 -0.05 -6.86
C PHE A 52 -2.59 0.66 -8.18
N TYR A 53 -3.64 0.95 -8.95
CA TYR A 53 -3.58 1.64 -10.22
C TYR A 53 -4.48 2.87 -10.19
N SER A 54 -3.90 4.02 -10.50
CA SER A 54 -4.64 5.26 -10.72
C SER A 54 -4.04 6.05 -11.88
N PRO A 55 -4.78 7.04 -12.41
CA PRO A 55 -4.27 7.91 -13.48
C PRO A 55 -3.00 8.69 -13.11
N HIS A 56 -2.73 8.90 -11.82
CA HIS A 56 -1.63 9.76 -11.36
C HIS A 56 -0.45 8.97 -10.80
N PHE A 57 -0.71 7.83 -10.18
CA PHE A 57 0.30 6.99 -9.56
C PHE A 57 -0.18 5.54 -9.49
N SER A 58 0.75 4.61 -9.62
CA SER A 58 0.48 3.17 -9.52
C SER A 58 1.66 2.47 -8.85
N GLY A 59 1.43 1.36 -8.18
CA GLY A 59 2.50 0.62 -7.52
C GLY A 59 2.04 -0.52 -6.62
N ALA A 60 3.00 -1.31 -6.18
CA ALA A 60 2.76 -2.39 -5.24
C ALA A 60 2.44 -1.84 -3.84
N LEU A 61 1.48 -2.46 -3.18
CA LEU A 61 1.04 -2.13 -1.84
C LEU A 61 1.77 -3.00 -0.82
N LYS A 62 2.23 -2.37 0.26
CA LYS A 62 2.84 -3.03 1.41
C LYS A 62 1.88 -2.98 2.59
N ALA A 63 1.54 -4.12 3.17
CA ALA A 63 0.72 -4.13 4.38
C ALA A 63 1.44 -3.40 5.52
N VAL A 64 0.73 -2.54 6.22
CA VAL A 64 1.21 -1.87 7.45
C VAL A 64 0.21 -2.04 8.60
N GLY A 65 -0.92 -2.68 8.34
CA GLY A 65 -1.97 -3.04 9.28
C GLY A 65 -2.97 -3.99 8.59
N PRO A 66 -4.01 -4.46 9.31
CA PRO A 66 -4.96 -5.44 8.80
C PRO A 66 -5.76 -4.94 7.59
N ASP A 67 -6.15 -3.66 7.62
CA ASP A 67 -6.90 -3.02 6.54
C ASP A 67 -6.15 -1.83 5.94
N THR A 68 -4.86 -1.67 6.27
CA THR A 68 -4.07 -0.52 5.85
C THR A 68 -2.80 -0.94 5.12
N PHE A 69 -2.60 -0.34 3.96
CA PHE A 69 -1.48 -0.59 3.07
C PHE A 69 -0.78 0.71 2.71
N ALA A 70 0.54 0.68 2.60
CA ALA A 70 1.34 1.79 2.09
C ALA A 70 1.63 1.56 0.61
N LEU A 71 1.38 2.59 -0.21
CA LEU A 71 1.86 2.63 -1.60
C LEU A 71 3.26 3.24 -1.66
N SER A 72 3.52 4.24 -0.82
CA SER A 72 4.81 4.89 -0.61
C SER A 72 4.90 5.38 0.83
N ASP A 73 6.01 6.00 1.23
CA ASP A 73 6.11 6.66 2.56
C ASP A 73 5.07 7.80 2.71
N GLU A 74 4.65 8.38 1.60
CA GLU A 74 3.74 9.52 1.56
C GLU A 74 2.26 9.12 1.49
N ILE A 75 1.92 7.96 0.91
CA ILE A 75 0.53 7.57 0.60
C ILE A 75 0.15 6.27 1.27
N ARG A 76 -0.89 6.32 2.11
CA ARG A 76 -1.51 5.16 2.75
C ARG A 76 -2.94 4.95 2.26
N LEU A 77 -3.29 3.68 2.10
CA LEU A 77 -4.55 3.16 1.64
C LEU A 77 -5.20 2.43 2.82
N THR A 78 -6.35 2.89 3.28
CA THR A 78 -7.13 2.22 4.33
C THR A 78 -8.42 1.71 3.73
N PHE A 79 -8.62 0.41 3.75
CA PHE A 79 -9.84 -0.24 3.29
C PHE A 79 -10.84 -0.33 4.43
N ASN A 80 -12.11 -0.08 4.13
CA ASN A 80 -13.19 -0.19 5.10
C ASN A 80 -14.50 -0.57 4.38
N ALA A 81 -15.58 -0.71 5.14
CA ALA A 81 -16.88 -1.08 4.59
C ALA A 81 -17.42 -0.09 3.53
N ALA A 82 -16.97 1.18 3.56
CA ALA A 82 -17.37 2.20 2.59
C ALA A 82 -16.47 2.20 1.32
N GLY A 83 -15.33 1.52 1.33
CA GLY A 83 -14.42 1.43 0.19
C GLY A 83 -12.96 1.64 0.59
N LEU A 84 -12.26 2.52 -0.13
CA LEU A 84 -10.84 2.80 0.04
C LEU A 84 -10.62 4.27 0.41
N THR A 85 -9.93 4.53 1.52
CA THR A 85 -9.46 5.87 1.89
C THR A 85 -8.00 6.05 1.50
N LEU A 86 -7.69 7.07 0.70
CA LEU A 86 -6.33 7.55 0.47
C LEU A 86 -5.98 8.62 1.50
N ASN A 87 -4.87 8.43 2.20
CA ASN A 87 -4.31 9.34 3.20
C ASN A 87 -2.92 9.76 2.75
N TRP A 88 -2.68 11.06 2.63
CA TRP A 88 -1.36 11.62 2.36
C TRP A 88 -0.72 12.06 3.67
N ARG A 89 0.56 11.76 3.86
CA ARG A 89 1.29 12.10 5.09
C ARG A 89 1.38 13.61 5.32
N ASP A 90 1.74 14.34 4.27
CA ASP A 90 2.04 15.78 4.35
C ASP A 90 0.85 16.68 4.00
N LEU A 91 -0.28 16.09 3.61
CA LEU A 91 -1.50 16.84 3.34
C LEU A 91 -2.59 16.34 4.29
N PRO A 92 -3.33 17.22 4.99
CA PRO A 92 -4.50 16.83 5.79
C PRO A 92 -5.68 16.35 4.92
N ARG A 93 -5.42 16.01 3.65
CA ARG A 93 -6.42 15.57 2.69
C ARG A 93 -6.57 14.07 2.82
N GLN A 94 -7.80 13.65 3.05
CA GLN A 94 -8.22 12.27 2.88
C GLN A 94 -9.14 12.22 1.68
N GLN A 95 -9.01 11.18 0.85
CA GLN A 95 -9.94 10.93 -0.24
C GLN A 95 -10.59 9.56 -0.02
N GLN A 96 -11.87 9.56 0.33
CA GLN A 96 -12.67 8.33 0.34
C GLN A 96 -13.07 8.00 -1.09
N LEU A 97 -12.92 6.74 -1.45
CA LEU A 97 -13.26 6.18 -2.74
C LEU A 97 -14.24 5.03 -2.53
N ALA A 98 -15.45 5.15 -3.08
CA ALA A 98 -16.44 4.08 -2.99
C ALA A 98 -16.02 2.87 -3.83
N ARG A 99 -16.27 1.65 -3.34
CA ARG A 99 -16.10 0.43 -4.15
C ARG A 99 -17.22 0.38 -5.18
N THR A 100 -16.88 0.37 -6.47
CA THR A 100 -17.85 0.46 -7.57
C THR A 100 -18.20 -0.91 -8.18
N GLY A 101 -17.83 -2.00 -7.52
CA GLY A 101 -18.06 -3.38 -7.99
C GLY A 101 -16.80 -4.05 -8.54
N PRO A 102 -16.89 -5.32 -8.99
CA PRO A 102 -15.84 -5.97 -9.77
C PRO A 102 -15.58 -5.20 -11.08
#